data_AF-A0AA42T062-F1
#
_entry.id   AF-A0AA42T062-F1
#
_cell.length_a   1.000
_cell.length_b   1.000
_cell.length_c   1.000
_cell.angle_alpha   90.00
_cell.angle_beta   90.00
_cell.angle_gamma   90.00
#
_symmetry.space_group_name_H-M   'P 1'
#
loop_
_entity.id
_entity.type
_entity.pdbx_description
1 polymer ?
#
loop_
_entity_poly.entity_id
_entity_poly.type
_entity_poly.pdbx_seq_one_letter_code
_entity_poly.pdbx_strand_id
1 'polypeptide(L)'
;MSSYFTDREYGARPATIDVIGDRLWAGLFTLIETRIGDGSFGFRFPEQCPDGNGPCGCDVQAFSRVLGAEVPWIEWPFSVNEVPDTPVILDLLEFCASAVGEPIQGSYHSYFGHHHLSWNRDGGLARFVADVNLLFRRNAIAYELTSSGQARRLLPQPVADVLGWAMFHTGDAETDRLLEAARQRFLSPKPEDRQDALEKLWDAFERLKTLEPGANKRAQAEAMLDRVATPDSGFREALGREAAELTSIGNSFRIRHSETTQETLTSLDQVDYLFTRMFAFVRVILRGTGRGG
;
A
#
# COMPACT_ATOMS: atom_id res chain seq x y z
N MET A 1 -9.95 12.12 17.74
CA MET A 1 -8.48 12.14 17.64
C MET A 1 -7.99 13.45 18.23
N SER A 2 -7.05 13.40 19.17
CA SER A 2 -6.35 14.60 19.63
C SER A 2 -5.30 14.96 18.58
N SER A 3 -5.47 16.08 17.88
CA SER A 3 -4.43 16.64 17.01
C SER A 3 -3.37 17.32 17.87
N TYR A 4 -2.08 17.10 17.60
CA TYR A 4 -1.02 17.80 18.34
C TYR A 4 -0.95 19.27 17.90
N PHE A 5 -0.28 20.10 18.71
CA PHE A 5 -0.12 21.52 18.43
C PHE A 5 0.31 21.80 16.98
N THR A 6 1.35 21.12 16.49
CA THR A 6 1.83 21.34 15.12
C THR A 6 0.81 20.98 14.04
N ASP A 7 -0.04 19.97 14.28
CA ASP A 7 -1.07 19.60 13.31
C ASP A 7 -2.18 20.66 13.25
N ARG A 8 -2.46 21.33 14.38
CA ARG A 8 -3.44 22.42 14.47
C ARG A 8 -2.92 23.72 13.87
N GLU A 9 -1.64 24.03 14.09
CA GLU A 9 -1.04 25.29 13.62
C GLU A 9 -0.55 25.22 12.17
N TYR A 10 -0.05 24.06 11.74
CA TYR A 10 0.63 23.91 10.45
C TYR A 10 -0.01 22.87 9.52
N GLY A 11 -1.11 22.24 9.95
CA GLY A 11 -1.76 21.17 9.21
C GLY A 11 -1.06 19.81 9.34
N ALA A 12 -1.69 18.78 8.77
CA ALA A 12 -1.12 17.44 8.74
C ALA A 12 0.08 17.37 7.79
N ARG A 13 1.12 16.63 8.16
CA ARG A 13 2.25 16.35 7.25
C ARG A 13 1.76 15.49 6.08
N PRO A 14 2.13 15.81 4.83
CA PRO A 14 1.85 14.95 3.69
C PRO A 14 2.44 13.55 3.90
N ALA A 15 1.66 12.52 3.58
CA ALA A 15 2.07 11.12 3.72
C ALA A 15 2.86 10.68 2.48
N THR A 16 4.18 10.83 2.53
CA THR A 16 5.08 10.62 1.37
C THR A 16 6.23 9.66 1.64
N ILE A 17 6.44 9.23 2.88
CA ILE A 17 7.55 8.35 3.25
C ILE A 17 7.08 6.90 3.21
N ASP A 18 7.69 6.07 2.38
CA ASP A 18 7.34 4.65 2.21
C ASP A 18 8.30 3.69 2.91
N VAL A 19 9.26 4.22 3.70
CA VAL A 19 10.19 3.44 4.50
C VAL A 19 9.99 3.74 5.99
N ILE A 20 9.74 2.70 6.77
CA ILE A 20 9.74 2.76 8.24
C ILE A 20 11.19 2.69 8.71
N GLY A 21 11.73 3.83 9.18
CA GLY A 21 13.08 3.91 9.73
C GLY A 21 13.14 3.78 11.26
N ASP A 22 14.36 3.77 11.81
CA ASP A 22 14.69 3.48 13.22
C ASP A 22 13.77 4.17 14.24
N ARG A 23 13.54 5.48 14.08
CA ARG A 23 12.74 6.26 15.02
C ARG A 23 11.30 5.76 15.11
N LEU A 24 10.71 5.43 13.97
CA LEU A 24 9.33 4.95 13.94
C LEU A 24 9.28 3.49 14.38
N TRP A 25 10.24 2.66 13.96
CA TRP A 25 10.35 1.28 14.43
C TRP A 25 10.38 1.20 15.96
N ALA A 26 11.20 2.01 16.63
CA ALA A 26 11.27 2.03 18.09
C ALA A 26 9.92 2.35 18.76
N GLY A 27 9.11 3.23 18.16
CA GLY A 27 7.77 3.56 18.62
C GLY A 27 6.78 2.40 18.42
N LEU A 28 6.81 1.75 17.25
CA LEU A 28 5.96 0.58 16.94
C LEU A 28 6.33 -0.63 17.81
N PHE A 29 7.63 -0.90 17.96
CA PHE A 29 8.18 -1.90 18.87
C PHE A 29 7.63 -1.69 20.29
N THR A 30 7.73 -0.46 20.82
CA THR A 30 7.26 -0.14 22.18
C THR A 30 5.74 -0.32 22.30
N LEU A 31 4.98 0.04 21.26
CA LEU A 31 3.54 -0.21 21.22
C LEU A 31 3.23 -1.70 21.29
N ILE A 32 3.92 -2.54 20.51
CA ILE A 32 3.73 -3.99 20.48
C ILE A 32 4.10 -4.61 21.83
N GLU A 33 5.26 -4.26 22.40
CA GLU A 33 5.69 -4.71 23.73
C GLU A 33 4.67 -4.32 24.82
N THR A 34 4.11 -3.11 24.74
CA THR A 34 3.06 -2.68 25.67
C THR A 34 1.81 -3.55 25.56
N ARG A 35 1.42 -3.95 24.33
CA ARG A 35 0.25 -4.82 24.08
C ARG A 35 0.49 -6.29 24.45
N ILE A 36 1.73 -6.73 24.46
CA ILE A 36 2.12 -8.01 25.07
C ILE A 36 1.97 -7.89 26.60
N GLY A 37 2.58 -6.87 27.20
CA GLY A 37 2.65 -6.68 28.65
C GLY A 37 1.31 -6.36 29.33
N ASP A 38 0.39 -5.68 28.65
CA ASP A 38 -0.96 -5.41 29.16
C ASP A 38 -1.96 -6.56 28.89
N GLY A 39 -1.50 -7.63 28.23
CA GLY A 39 -2.33 -8.78 27.89
C GLY A 39 -3.27 -8.57 26.71
N SER A 40 -3.17 -7.47 25.95
CA SER A 40 -4.07 -7.20 24.81
C SER A 40 -4.04 -8.31 23.75
N PHE A 41 -2.89 -8.94 23.50
CA PHE A 41 -2.82 -10.08 22.57
C PHE A 41 -3.31 -11.40 23.16
N GLY A 42 -3.69 -11.42 24.44
CA GLY A 42 -4.31 -12.56 25.11
C GLY A 42 -5.67 -12.95 24.52
N PHE A 43 -6.32 -12.07 23.76
CA PHE A 43 -7.54 -12.40 23.00
C PHE A 43 -7.33 -13.61 22.07
N ARG A 44 -6.20 -13.63 21.36
CA ARG A 44 -5.81 -14.75 20.48
C ARG A 44 -4.87 -15.74 21.18
N PHE A 45 -4.04 -15.26 22.11
CA PHE A 45 -3.00 -16.04 22.77
C PHE A 45 -3.14 -15.98 24.30
N PRO A 46 -4.21 -16.55 24.88
CA PRO A 46 -4.50 -16.39 26.31
C PRO A 46 -3.49 -17.15 27.17
N GLU A 47 -2.83 -16.44 28.08
CA GLU A 47 -2.13 -17.07 29.20
C GLU A 47 -3.16 -17.53 30.22
N GLN A 48 -3.14 -18.82 30.57
CA GLN A 48 -4.02 -19.37 31.61
C GLN A 48 -3.39 -19.18 32.98
N CYS A 49 -4.22 -18.81 33.96
CA CYS A 49 -3.83 -18.85 35.37
C CYS A 49 -3.29 -20.25 35.72
N PRO A 50 -2.21 -20.39 36.52
CA PRO A 50 -1.61 -21.69 36.81
C PRO A 50 -2.56 -22.72 37.45
N ASP A 51 -3.62 -22.28 38.09
CA ASP A 51 -4.66 -23.14 38.69
C ASP A 51 -5.86 -23.40 37.77
N GLY A 52 -5.85 -22.88 36.54
CA GLY A 52 -6.89 -23.08 35.53
C GLY A 52 -8.15 -22.22 35.70
N ASN A 53 -8.18 -21.25 36.63
CA ASN A 53 -9.37 -20.44 36.89
C ASN A 53 -9.67 -19.35 35.84
N GLY A 54 -8.93 -19.34 34.72
CA GLY A 54 -9.23 -18.53 33.54
C GLY A 54 -8.00 -17.83 32.96
N PRO A 55 -8.20 -17.07 31.87
CA PRO A 55 -7.14 -16.29 31.26
C PRO A 55 -6.68 -15.17 32.19
N CYS A 56 -5.39 -14.86 32.24
CA CYS A 56 -4.83 -13.78 33.04
C CYS A 56 -3.86 -12.86 32.29
N GLY A 57 -3.55 -13.16 31.02
CA GLY A 57 -2.53 -12.42 30.28
C GLY A 57 -2.37 -12.89 28.84
N CYS A 58 -1.17 -12.66 28.29
CA CYS A 58 -0.75 -13.09 26.97
C CYS A 58 0.33 -14.16 27.08
N ASP A 59 0.09 -15.34 26.51
CA ASP A 59 1.11 -16.38 26.40
C ASP A 59 2.12 -15.98 25.32
N VAL A 60 3.24 -15.39 25.76
CA VAL A 60 4.31 -14.91 24.90
C VAL A 60 4.95 -16.04 24.08
N GLN A 61 4.97 -17.28 24.61
CA GLN A 61 5.52 -18.43 23.89
C GLN A 61 4.57 -18.92 22.80
N ALA A 62 3.25 -18.85 23.01
CA ALA A 62 2.27 -19.12 21.96
C ALA A 62 2.28 -18.01 20.90
N PHE A 63 2.31 -16.75 21.32
CA PHE A 63 2.41 -15.58 20.44
C PHE A 63 3.61 -15.70 19.50
N SER A 64 4.82 -15.91 20.04
CA SER A 64 6.05 -15.96 19.25
C SER A 64 6.11 -17.14 18.28
N ARG A 65 5.62 -18.31 18.70
CA ARG A 65 5.59 -19.51 17.83
C ARG A 65 4.66 -19.34 16.63
N VAL A 66 3.49 -18.72 16.84
CA VAL A 66 2.55 -18.46 15.74
C VAL A 66 3.05 -17.30 14.87
N LEU A 67 3.64 -16.26 15.48
CA LEU A 67 4.26 -15.16 14.74
C LEU A 67 5.34 -15.67 13.78
N GLY A 68 6.26 -16.52 14.24
CA GLY A 68 7.31 -17.08 13.38
C GLY A 68 6.78 -17.98 12.26
N ALA A 69 5.56 -18.50 12.37
CA ALA A 69 4.91 -19.27 11.32
C ALA A 69 4.14 -18.40 10.31
N GLU A 70 3.50 -17.31 10.77
CA GLU A 70 2.69 -16.42 9.91
C GLU A 70 3.50 -15.29 9.27
N VAL A 71 4.59 -14.85 9.93
CA VAL A 71 5.49 -13.79 9.47
C VAL A 71 6.93 -14.31 9.52
N PRO A 72 7.32 -15.24 8.63
CA PRO A 72 8.56 -16.01 8.77
C PRO A 72 9.86 -15.18 8.66
N TRP A 73 9.77 -13.92 8.24
CA TRP A 73 10.92 -13.03 8.04
C TRP A 73 11.15 -12.10 9.23
N ILE A 74 10.29 -12.16 10.25
CA ILE A 74 10.52 -11.43 11.49
C ILE A 74 11.36 -12.27 12.43
N GLU A 75 12.38 -11.66 13.02
CA GLU A 75 13.19 -12.30 14.04
C GLU A 75 12.56 -12.10 15.43
N TRP A 76 12.57 -13.16 16.23
CA TRP A 76 12.10 -13.14 17.62
C TRP A 76 13.22 -13.61 18.56
N PRO A 77 13.46 -12.93 19.70
CA PRO A 77 12.78 -11.74 20.19
C PRO A 77 13.09 -10.50 19.34
N PHE A 78 12.17 -9.54 19.33
CA PHE A 78 12.38 -8.29 18.61
C PHE A 78 13.58 -7.51 19.15
N SER A 79 14.28 -6.81 18.25
CA SER A 79 15.34 -5.87 18.58
C SER A 79 14.93 -4.45 18.18
N VAL A 80 15.02 -3.51 19.13
CA VAL A 80 14.73 -2.09 18.85
C VAL A 80 15.77 -1.45 17.91
N ASN A 81 16.97 -2.06 17.81
CA ASN A 81 18.09 -1.53 17.03
C ASN A 81 18.21 -2.16 15.64
N GLU A 82 17.45 -3.21 15.35
CA GLU A 82 17.44 -3.89 14.05
C GLU A 82 16.08 -3.65 13.42
N VAL A 83 16.04 -2.78 12.42
CA VAL A 83 14.79 -2.41 11.74
C VAL A 83 14.51 -3.46 10.65
N PRO A 84 13.40 -4.22 10.73
CA PRO A 84 13.00 -5.09 9.65
C PRO A 84 12.62 -4.29 8.41
N ASP A 85 12.64 -4.92 7.24
CA ASP A 85 12.13 -4.30 6.02
C ASP A 85 10.67 -3.87 6.20
N THR A 86 10.29 -2.74 5.60
CA THR A 86 8.96 -2.15 5.77
C THR A 86 7.82 -3.14 5.49
N PRO A 87 7.85 -3.98 4.43
CA PRO A 87 6.83 -5.01 4.23
C PRO A 87 6.70 -5.99 5.41
N VAL A 88 7.81 -6.40 6.02
CA VAL A 88 7.82 -7.31 7.19
C VAL A 88 7.20 -6.62 8.42
N ILE A 89 7.47 -5.32 8.60
CA ILE A 89 6.83 -4.53 9.66
C ILE A 89 5.32 -4.43 9.41
N LEU A 90 4.88 -4.24 8.16
CA LEU A 90 3.44 -4.20 7.83
C LEU A 90 2.76 -5.55 8.12
N ASP A 91 3.37 -6.68 7.75
CA ASP A 91 2.86 -8.01 8.08
C ASP A 91 2.77 -8.24 9.60
N LEU A 92 3.79 -7.81 10.35
CA LEU A 92 3.78 -7.85 11.81
C LEU A 92 2.61 -7.02 12.40
N LEU A 93 2.34 -5.83 11.85
CA LEU A 93 1.25 -5.00 12.31
C LEU A 93 -0.12 -5.60 11.98
N GLU A 94 -0.30 -6.24 10.82
CA GLU A 94 -1.52 -7.00 10.49
C GLU A 94 -1.70 -8.20 11.43
N PHE A 95 -0.62 -8.93 11.72
CA PHE A 95 -0.63 -10.02 12.69
C PHE A 95 -1.07 -9.54 14.07
N CYS A 96 -0.47 -8.47 14.58
CA CYS A 96 -0.88 -7.84 15.84
C CYS A 96 -2.33 -7.35 15.80
N ALA A 97 -2.76 -6.74 14.70
CA ALA A 97 -4.14 -6.29 14.52
C ALA A 97 -5.12 -7.48 14.54
N SER A 98 -4.74 -8.65 14.03
CA SER A 98 -5.55 -9.88 14.11
C SER A 98 -5.69 -10.42 15.54
N ALA A 99 -4.68 -10.19 16.39
CA ALA A 99 -4.55 -10.79 17.70
C ALA A 99 -5.06 -9.90 18.85
N VAL A 100 -5.16 -8.58 18.64
CA VAL A 100 -5.44 -7.61 19.71
C VAL A 100 -6.91 -7.64 20.16
N GLY A 101 -7.13 -7.65 21.46
CA GLY A 101 -8.41 -7.30 22.09
C GLY A 101 -8.15 -6.35 23.26
N GLU A 102 -9.12 -5.51 23.61
CA GLU A 102 -9.02 -4.65 24.79
C GLU A 102 -9.22 -5.51 26.05
N PRO A 103 -8.23 -5.62 26.95
CA PRO A 103 -8.36 -6.38 28.18
C PRO A 103 -9.44 -5.78 29.09
N ILE A 104 -10.32 -6.64 29.58
CA ILE A 104 -11.33 -6.32 30.58
C ILE A 104 -10.98 -7.09 31.84
N GLN A 105 -10.65 -6.35 32.90
CA GLN A 105 -10.35 -6.96 34.21
C GLN A 105 -11.62 -7.51 34.83
N GLY A 106 -11.59 -8.81 35.11
CA GLY A 106 -12.56 -9.52 35.92
C GLY A 106 -12.13 -9.61 37.38
N SER A 107 -12.43 -10.76 37.99
CA SER A 107 -12.10 -11.06 39.39
C SER A 107 -10.60 -10.98 39.66
N TYR A 108 -10.24 -10.40 40.80
CA TYR A 108 -8.87 -10.41 41.32
C TYR A 108 -8.56 -11.74 42.02
N HIS A 109 -7.46 -12.39 41.62
CA HIS A 109 -6.97 -13.63 42.20
C HIS A 109 -5.78 -13.32 43.13
N SER A 110 -6.05 -13.19 44.43
CA SER A 110 -5.07 -12.69 45.41
C SER A 110 -3.85 -13.58 45.59
N TYR A 111 -3.98 -14.90 45.43
CA TYR A 111 -2.86 -15.84 45.60
C TYR A 111 -1.79 -15.66 44.52
N PHE A 112 -2.19 -15.38 43.27
CA PHE A 112 -1.27 -15.12 42.15
C PHE A 112 -1.08 -13.62 41.87
N GLY A 113 -1.85 -12.75 42.51
CA GLY A 113 -1.69 -11.30 42.42
C GLY A 113 -2.12 -10.68 41.09
N HIS A 114 -2.99 -11.34 40.31
CA HIS A 114 -3.45 -10.84 39.01
C HIS A 114 -4.98 -10.74 38.92
N HIS A 115 -5.48 -10.10 37.87
CA HIS A 115 -6.88 -10.20 37.46
C HIS A 115 -7.04 -11.26 36.38
N HIS A 116 -8.15 -11.99 36.42
CA HIS A 116 -8.55 -12.74 35.23
C HIS A 116 -9.07 -11.77 34.17
N LEU A 117 -8.77 -12.07 32.91
CA LEU A 117 -9.05 -11.21 31.78
C LEU A 117 -10.11 -11.84 30.87
N SER A 118 -10.96 -10.98 30.33
CA SER A 118 -11.67 -11.21 29.08
C SER A 118 -11.33 -10.08 28.11
N TRP A 119 -11.80 -10.13 26.87
CA TRP A 119 -11.40 -9.15 25.86
C TRP A 119 -12.56 -8.60 25.05
N ASN A 120 -12.54 -7.29 24.80
CA ASN A 120 -13.34 -6.63 23.78
C ASN A 120 -12.53 -6.52 22.48
N ARG A 121 -12.83 -7.38 21.51
CA ARG A 121 -12.11 -7.44 20.23
C ARG A 121 -12.21 -6.12 19.45
N ASP A 122 -13.41 -5.60 19.26
CA ASP A 122 -13.63 -4.41 18.42
C ASP A 122 -12.99 -3.16 19.04
N GLY A 123 -13.11 -2.99 20.37
CA GLY A 123 -12.45 -1.89 21.10
C GLY A 123 -10.92 -1.99 21.03
N GLY A 124 -10.37 -3.19 21.17
CA GLY A 124 -8.94 -3.45 21.05
C GLY A 124 -8.40 -3.14 19.66
N LEU A 125 -9.09 -3.61 18.61
CA LEU A 125 -8.72 -3.34 17.23
C LEU A 125 -8.75 -1.84 16.92
N ALA A 126 -9.85 -1.17 17.26
CA ALA A 126 -10.03 0.25 17.00
C ALA A 126 -8.94 1.08 17.66
N ARG A 127 -8.57 0.75 18.91
CA ARG A 127 -7.48 1.43 19.63
C ARG A 127 -6.12 1.15 18.99
N PHE A 128 -5.81 -0.11 18.69
CA PHE A 128 -4.52 -0.46 18.06
C PHE A 128 -4.33 0.22 16.71
N VAL A 129 -5.34 0.18 15.84
CA VAL A 129 -5.34 0.88 14.54
C VAL A 129 -5.16 2.38 14.72
N ALA A 130 -5.83 2.99 15.70
CA ALA A 130 -5.69 4.42 15.98
C ALA A 130 -4.27 4.79 16.45
N ASP A 131 -3.66 3.97 17.31
CA ASP A 131 -2.30 4.16 17.83
C ASP A 131 -1.25 4.03 16.70
N VAL A 132 -1.34 2.97 15.89
CA VAL A 132 -0.44 2.77 14.73
C VAL A 132 -0.58 3.91 13.73
N ASN A 133 -1.81 4.27 13.35
CA ASN A 133 -2.04 5.34 12.38
C ASN A 133 -1.64 6.72 12.90
N LEU A 134 -1.66 6.94 14.22
CA LEU A 134 -1.10 8.15 14.81
C LEU A 134 0.42 8.21 14.59
N LEU A 135 1.13 7.11 14.85
CA LEU A 135 2.58 7.01 14.63
C LEU A 135 2.94 7.21 13.15
N PHE A 136 2.21 6.56 12.23
CA PHE A 136 2.39 6.74 10.79
C PHE A 136 2.21 8.19 10.35
N ARG A 137 1.07 8.82 10.68
CA ARG A 137 0.81 10.22 10.31
C ARG A 137 1.86 11.18 10.86
N ARG A 138 2.29 11.00 12.11
CA ARG A 138 3.31 11.86 12.73
C ARG A 138 4.70 11.72 12.11
N ASN A 139 4.95 10.57 11.48
CA ASN A 139 6.18 10.28 10.75
C ASN A 139 6.03 10.44 9.23
N ALA A 140 4.93 11.02 8.74
CA ALA A 140 4.67 11.22 7.31
C ALA A 140 4.69 9.93 6.47
N ILE A 141 4.39 8.80 7.12
CA ILE A 141 4.38 7.50 6.46
C ILE A 141 3.19 7.39 5.50
N ALA A 142 3.46 6.95 4.29
CA ALA A 142 2.53 6.72 3.19
C ALA A 142 1.76 5.40 3.33
N TYR A 143 1.44 5.01 4.57
CA TYR A 143 0.67 3.82 4.90
C TYR A 143 -0.34 4.13 6.01
N GLU A 144 -1.40 3.34 6.06
CA GLU A 144 -2.31 3.26 7.19
C GLU A 144 -2.79 1.82 7.39
N LEU A 145 -3.23 1.49 8.60
CA LEU A 145 -4.08 0.33 8.84
C LEU A 145 -5.53 0.73 8.63
N THR A 146 -6.28 -0.06 7.86
CA THR A 146 -7.73 0.05 7.73
C THR A 146 -8.42 -0.28 9.06
N SER A 147 -9.72 -0.05 9.14
CA SER A 147 -10.53 -0.45 10.30
C SER A 147 -10.55 -1.96 10.54
N SER A 148 -10.24 -2.78 9.52
CA SER A 148 -10.07 -4.23 9.65
C SER A 148 -8.66 -4.65 10.05
N GLY A 149 -7.72 -3.70 10.19
CA GLY A 149 -6.34 -3.97 10.56
C GLY A 149 -5.41 -4.31 9.41
N GLN A 150 -5.81 -4.05 8.15
CA GLN A 150 -5.00 -4.33 6.95
C GLN A 150 -4.19 -3.09 6.54
N ALA A 151 -2.94 -3.27 6.15
CA ALA A 151 -2.10 -2.21 5.65
C ALA A 151 -2.56 -1.75 4.25
N ARG A 152 -2.62 -0.44 4.07
CA ARG A 152 -2.95 0.22 2.80
C ARG A 152 -1.95 1.33 2.52
N ARG A 153 -1.48 1.41 1.28
CA ARG A 153 -0.68 2.54 0.81
C ARG A 153 -1.54 3.79 0.63
N LEU A 154 -1.05 4.92 1.12
CA LEU A 154 -1.58 6.24 0.86
C LEU A 154 -0.83 6.85 -0.34
N LEU A 155 -1.57 7.31 -1.33
CA LEU A 155 -1.01 8.03 -2.47
C LEU A 155 -1.16 9.54 -2.28
N PRO A 156 -0.25 10.37 -2.85
CA PRO A 156 -0.49 11.80 -2.96
C PRO A 156 -1.84 12.07 -3.63
N GLN A 157 -2.61 13.01 -3.08
CA GLN A 157 -4.01 13.24 -3.49
C GLN A 157 -4.21 13.39 -5.01
N PRO A 158 -3.39 14.15 -5.76
CA PRO A 158 -3.55 14.24 -7.21
C PRO A 158 -3.43 12.89 -7.93
N VAL A 159 -2.58 12.00 -7.43
CA VAL A 159 -2.39 10.65 -7.97
C VAL A 159 -3.55 9.75 -7.53
N ALA A 160 -3.98 9.87 -6.28
CA ALA A 160 -5.14 9.15 -5.76
C ALA A 160 -6.43 9.49 -6.51
N ASP A 161 -6.69 10.77 -6.83
CA ASP A 161 -7.88 11.22 -7.56
C ASP A 161 -7.90 10.71 -9.00
N VAL A 162 -6.71 10.54 -9.59
CA VAL A 162 -6.54 10.00 -10.93
C VAL A 162 -6.79 8.49 -10.96
N LEU A 163 -6.40 7.76 -9.91
CA LEU A 163 -6.48 6.29 -9.83
C LEU A 163 -7.73 5.76 -9.09
N GLY A 164 -8.40 6.59 -8.30
CA GLY A 164 -9.39 6.16 -7.31
C GLY A 164 -10.73 5.72 -7.89
N TRP A 165 -11.13 6.26 -9.04
CA TRP A 165 -12.35 5.85 -9.73
C TRP A 165 -12.13 5.76 -11.24
N ALA A 166 -11.59 4.61 -11.68
CA ALA A 166 -11.41 4.29 -13.09
C ALA A 166 -12.12 2.96 -13.39
N MET A 167 -13.15 3.01 -14.23
CA MET A 167 -13.81 1.83 -14.78
C MET A 167 -13.40 1.73 -16.25
N PHE A 168 -12.52 0.77 -16.56
CA PHE A 168 -11.98 0.61 -17.91
C PHE A 168 -12.96 -0.18 -18.79
N HIS A 169 -13.37 0.43 -19.90
CA HIS A 169 -14.29 -0.14 -20.89
C HIS A 169 -13.73 0.06 -22.28
N THR A 170 -12.57 -0.51 -22.55
CA THR A 170 -11.87 -0.29 -23.82
C THR A 170 -12.53 -1.01 -25.00
N GLY A 171 -13.39 -1.98 -24.71
CA GLY A 171 -13.94 -2.92 -25.67
C GLY A 171 -13.03 -4.12 -25.92
N ASP A 172 -11.85 -4.17 -25.28
CA ASP A 172 -10.89 -5.27 -25.34
C ASP A 172 -10.57 -5.76 -23.92
N ALA A 173 -11.03 -6.97 -23.60
CA ALA A 173 -10.97 -7.51 -22.24
C ALA A 173 -9.54 -7.60 -21.68
N GLU A 174 -8.55 -7.84 -22.54
CA GLU A 174 -7.16 -7.93 -22.13
C GLU A 174 -6.56 -6.55 -21.80
N THR A 175 -6.91 -5.51 -22.57
CA THR A 175 -6.52 -4.13 -22.25
C THR A 175 -7.13 -3.70 -20.93
N ASP A 176 -8.42 -3.99 -20.69
CA ASP A 176 -9.09 -3.68 -19.42
C ASP A 176 -8.43 -4.42 -18.24
N ARG A 177 -8.06 -5.70 -18.43
CA ARG A 177 -7.33 -6.50 -17.43
C ARG A 177 -5.97 -5.91 -17.10
N LEU A 178 -5.21 -5.45 -18.10
CA LEU A 178 -3.88 -4.85 -17.89
C LEU A 178 -3.98 -3.50 -17.15
N LEU A 179 -4.94 -2.66 -17.52
CA LEU A 179 -5.19 -1.38 -16.85
C LEU A 179 -5.57 -1.57 -15.38
N GLU A 180 -6.46 -2.53 -15.10
CA GLU A 180 -6.84 -2.82 -13.72
C GLU A 180 -5.71 -3.46 -12.92
N ALA A 181 -4.93 -4.37 -13.51
CA ALA A 181 -3.75 -4.95 -12.88
C ALA A 181 -2.71 -3.89 -12.55
N ALA A 182 -2.45 -2.95 -13.47
CA ALA A 182 -1.55 -1.83 -13.24
C ALA A 182 -2.03 -0.96 -12.06
N ARG A 183 -3.32 -0.63 -12.03
CA ARG A 183 -3.93 0.18 -10.97
C ARG A 183 -3.83 -0.50 -9.60
N GLN A 184 -4.20 -1.78 -9.50
CA GLN A 184 -4.16 -2.54 -8.25
C GLN A 184 -2.74 -2.70 -7.71
N ARG A 185 -1.78 -3.01 -8.58
CA ARG A 185 -0.38 -3.17 -8.20
C ARG A 185 0.25 -1.85 -7.74
N PHE A 186 -0.10 -0.74 -8.37
CA PHE A 186 0.38 0.57 -7.94
C PHE A 186 -0.16 0.99 -6.56
N LEU A 187 -1.36 0.53 -6.21
CA LEU A 187 -2.00 0.73 -4.90
C LEU A 187 -1.49 -0.24 -3.82
N SER A 188 -0.80 -1.31 -4.22
CA SER A 188 -0.25 -2.29 -3.30
C SER A 188 0.76 -1.65 -2.34
N PRO A 189 0.80 -2.07 -1.07
CA PRO A 189 1.84 -1.63 -0.14
C PRO A 189 3.22 -2.21 -0.46
N LYS A 190 3.29 -3.27 -1.26
CA LYS A 190 4.53 -3.97 -1.63
C LYS A 190 5.34 -3.17 -2.65
N PRO A 191 6.58 -2.75 -2.35
CA PRO A 191 7.41 -1.97 -3.27
C PRO A 191 7.66 -2.66 -4.62
N GLU A 192 7.84 -3.98 -4.63
CA GLU A 192 8.08 -4.79 -5.83
C GLU A 192 6.92 -4.74 -6.83
N ASP A 193 5.68 -4.54 -6.35
CA ASP A 193 4.50 -4.43 -7.22
C ASP A 193 4.52 -3.13 -8.04
N ARG A 194 5.30 -2.10 -7.67
CA ARG A 194 5.34 -0.82 -8.39
C ARG A 194 5.97 -0.96 -9.78
N GLN A 195 7.05 -1.73 -9.89
CA GLN A 195 7.70 -1.97 -11.18
C GLN A 195 6.78 -2.77 -12.11
N ASP A 196 6.10 -3.76 -11.56
CA ASP A 196 5.14 -4.59 -12.28
C ASP A 196 3.90 -3.77 -12.69
N ALA A 197 3.45 -2.84 -11.86
CA ALA A 197 2.41 -1.87 -12.22
C ALA A 197 2.81 -1.02 -13.44
N LEU A 198 4.05 -0.52 -13.46
CA LEU A 198 4.59 0.26 -14.57
C LEU A 198 4.66 -0.55 -15.87
N GLU A 199 5.13 -1.80 -15.80
CA GLU A 199 5.15 -2.72 -16.94
C GLU A 199 3.73 -2.94 -17.51
N LYS A 200 2.76 -3.30 -16.66
CA LYS A 200 1.37 -3.54 -17.11
C LYS A 200 0.72 -2.32 -17.71
N LEU A 201 1.02 -1.13 -17.19
CA LEU A 201 0.53 0.11 -17.75
C LEU A 201 1.12 0.37 -19.15
N TRP A 202 2.40 0.08 -19.36
CA TRP A 202 3.03 0.19 -20.68
C TRP A 202 2.50 -0.85 -21.67
N ASP A 203 2.27 -2.09 -21.23
CA ASP A 203 1.63 -3.11 -22.06
C ASP A 203 0.21 -2.70 -22.46
N ALA A 204 -0.57 -2.12 -21.54
CA ALA A 204 -1.88 -1.57 -21.85
C ALA A 204 -1.81 -0.44 -22.88
N PHE A 205 -0.86 0.50 -22.73
CA PHE A 205 -0.61 1.56 -23.71
C PHE A 205 -0.28 1.00 -25.10
N GLU A 206 0.51 -0.07 -25.16
CA GLU A 206 0.88 -0.72 -26.43
C GLU A 206 -0.31 -1.37 -27.12
N ARG A 207 -1.26 -1.93 -26.36
CA ARG A 207 -2.53 -2.44 -26.89
C ARG A 207 -3.50 -1.34 -27.31
N LEU A 208 -3.58 -0.25 -26.54
CA LEU A 208 -4.46 0.89 -26.86
C LEU A 208 -4.17 1.45 -28.26
N LYS A 209 -2.89 1.48 -28.66
CA LYS A 209 -2.44 1.87 -30.01
C LYS A 209 -2.97 0.98 -31.14
N THR A 210 -3.59 -0.15 -30.83
CA THR A 210 -4.11 -1.12 -31.81
C THR A 210 -5.63 -1.37 -31.70
N LEU A 211 -6.37 -0.51 -30.99
CA LEU A 211 -7.83 -0.70 -30.83
C LEU A 211 -8.67 0.00 -31.89
N GLU A 212 -8.12 1.01 -32.57
CA GLU A 212 -8.84 1.68 -33.65
C GLU A 212 -8.79 0.86 -34.95
N PRO A 213 -9.79 0.97 -35.83
CA PRO A 213 -9.69 0.43 -37.18
C PRO A 213 -8.55 1.10 -37.96
N GLY A 214 -7.73 0.31 -38.68
CA GLY A 214 -6.68 0.86 -39.53
C GLY A 214 -5.75 -0.19 -40.13
N ALA A 215 -5.09 0.16 -41.23
CA ALA A 215 -4.27 -0.78 -42.00
C ALA A 215 -3.01 -1.27 -41.27
N ASN A 216 -2.50 -0.49 -40.31
CA ASN A 216 -1.33 -0.84 -39.51
C ASN A 216 -1.36 -0.10 -38.15
N LYS A 217 -0.52 -0.53 -37.22
CA LYS A 217 -0.41 0.04 -35.86
C LYS A 217 -0.20 1.56 -35.85
N ARG A 218 0.57 2.10 -36.81
CA ARG A 218 0.79 3.55 -36.90
C ARG A 218 -0.51 4.28 -37.23
N ALA A 219 -1.24 3.82 -38.24
CA ALA A 219 -2.52 4.42 -38.64
C ALA A 219 -3.55 4.34 -37.52
N GLN A 220 -3.61 3.22 -36.79
CA GLN A 220 -4.52 3.05 -35.65
C GLN A 220 -4.16 3.98 -34.48
N ALA A 221 -2.86 4.14 -34.19
CA ALA A 221 -2.40 5.08 -33.18
C ALA A 221 -2.71 6.55 -33.54
N GLU A 222 -2.56 6.96 -34.80
CA GLU A 222 -2.95 8.31 -35.23
C GLU A 222 -4.47 8.52 -35.10
N ALA A 223 -5.28 7.56 -35.55
CA ALA A 223 -6.73 7.62 -35.42
C ALA A 223 -7.19 7.72 -33.96
N MET A 224 -6.50 7.02 -33.05
CA MET A 224 -6.76 7.09 -31.61
C MET A 224 -6.53 8.51 -31.08
N LEU A 225 -5.43 9.15 -31.49
CA LEU A 225 -5.12 10.52 -31.08
C LEU A 225 -6.07 11.54 -31.71
N ASP A 226 -6.54 11.32 -32.95
CA ASP A 226 -7.51 12.18 -33.64
C ASP A 226 -8.90 12.21 -32.96
N ARG A 227 -9.24 11.14 -32.21
CA ARG A 227 -10.45 11.13 -31.37
C ARG A 227 -10.33 12.02 -30.14
N VAL A 228 -9.12 12.30 -29.68
CA VAL A 228 -8.85 13.08 -28.47
C VAL A 228 -8.73 14.57 -28.78
N ALA A 229 -8.15 14.91 -29.92
CA ALA A 229 -7.89 16.27 -30.31
C ALA A 229 -8.08 16.46 -31.82
N THR A 230 -8.59 17.63 -32.21
CA THR A 230 -8.83 17.97 -33.62
C THR A 230 -7.54 17.82 -34.44
N PRO A 231 -7.61 17.16 -35.61
CA PRO A 231 -6.49 17.11 -36.55
C PRO A 231 -5.90 18.51 -36.81
N ASP A 232 -4.59 18.57 -36.99
CA ASP A 232 -3.80 19.81 -37.23
C ASP A 232 -3.83 20.85 -36.08
N SER A 233 -4.43 20.54 -34.93
CA SER A 233 -4.35 21.41 -33.76
C SER A 233 -2.99 21.28 -33.05
N GLY A 234 -2.50 22.37 -32.46
CA GLY A 234 -1.24 22.33 -31.69
C GLY A 234 -1.26 21.35 -30.52
N PHE A 235 -2.44 21.11 -29.91
CA PHE A 235 -2.60 20.11 -28.86
C PHE A 235 -2.51 18.68 -29.42
N ARG A 236 -3.08 18.42 -30.60
CA ARG A 236 -2.98 17.12 -31.27
C ARG A 236 -1.54 16.77 -31.65
N GLU A 237 -0.76 17.75 -32.10
CA GLU A 237 0.67 17.56 -32.34
C GLU A 237 1.44 17.27 -31.04
N ALA A 238 1.13 17.99 -29.96
CA ALA A 238 1.74 17.78 -28.65
C ALA A 238 1.44 16.37 -28.12
N LEU A 239 0.19 15.89 -28.26
CA LEU A 239 -0.19 14.51 -27.93
C LEU A 239 0.59 13.47 -28.74
N GLY A 240 0.80 13.72 -30.03
CA GLY A 240 1.60 12.83 -30.88
C GLY A 240 3.06 12.76 -30.43
N ARG A 241 3.67 13.90 -30.08
CA ARG A 241 5.02 13.95 -29.53
C ARG A 241 5.12 13.20 -28.20
N GLU A 242 4.15 13.40 -27.30
CA GLU A 242 4.10 12.69 -26.02
C GLU A 242 3.97 11.18 -26.21
N ALA A 243 3.09 10.71 -27.11
CA ALA A 243 2.92 9.29 -27.41
C ALA A 243 4.21 8.64 -27.95
N ALA A 244 4.94 9.37 -28.81
CA ALA A 244 6.22 8.93 -29.34
C ALA A 244 7.29 8.87 -28.23
N GLU A 245 7.35 9.89 -27.38
CA GLU A 245 8.29 9.96 -26.25
C GLU A 245 8.05 8.82 -25.25
N LEU A 246 6.78 8.58 -24.86
CA LEU A 246 6.42 7.47 -23.98
C LEU A 246 6.74 6.11 -24.60
N THR A 247 6.62 5.97 -25.92
CA THR A 247 7.07 4.77 -26.63
C THR A 247 8.60 4.62 -26.55
N SER A 248 9.34 5.72 -26.73
CA SER A 248 10.80 5.73 -26.62
C SER A 248 11.26 5.33 -25.21
N ILE A 249 10.69 5.94 -24.17
CA ILE A 249 10.99 5.65 -22.76
C ILE A 249 10.80 4.15 -22.47
N GLY A 250 9.67 3.56 -22.89
CA GLY A 250 9.40 2.13 -22.67
C GLY A 250 10.39 1.18 -23.34
N ASN A 251 11.03 1.62 -24.42
CA ASN A 251 12.05 0.85 -25.14
C ASN A 251 13.46 1.09 -24.60
N SER A 252 13.74 2.28 -24.06
CA SER A 252 15.06 2.65 -23.55
C SER A 252 15.32 2.15 -22.13
N PHE A 253 14.30 2.18 -21.27
CA PHE A 253 14.39 1.70 -19.90
C PHE A 253 13.89 0.26 -19.79
N ARG A 254 14.35 -0.45 -18.76
CA ARG A 254 13.94 -1.82 -18.42
C ARG A 254 12.52 -1.86 -17.84
N ILE A 255 11.54 -1.47 -18.66
CA ILE A 255 10.11 -1.41 -18.31
C ILE A 255 9.36 -2.56 -18.98
N ARG A 256 9.54 -2.75 -20.30
CA ARG A 256 8.79 -3.75 -21.08
C ARG A 256 9.65 -4.94 -21.52
N HIS A 257 10.92 -4.67 -21.83
CA HIS A 257 11.89 -5.70 -22.17
C HIS A 257 12.98 -5.71 -21.10
N SER A 258 13.70 -6.84 -21.01
CA SER A 258 14.85 -7.01 -20.10
C SER A 258 16.13 -7.24 -20.89
N GLU A 259 16.27 -6.52 -22.01
CA GLU A 259 17.49 -6.57 -22.78
C GLU A 259 18.64 -5.95 -21.97
N THR A 260 19.85 -6.52 -22.08
CA THR A 260 21.02 -6.08 -21.30
C THR A 260 21.48 -4.67 -21.65
N THR A 261 20.96 -4.09 -22.73
CA THR A 261 21.25 -2.75 -23.24
C THR A 261 20.37 -1.66 -22.61
N GLN A 262 19.31 -2.01 -21.88
CA GLN A 262 18.34 -1.06 -21.34
C GLN A 262 18.77 -0.53 -19.97
N GLU A 263 18.51 0.76 -19.74
CA GLU A 263 18.82 1.41 -18.47
C GLU A 263 17.83 0.97 -17.38
N THR A 264 18.35 0.73 -16.17
CA THR A 264 17.53 0.32 -15.01
C THR A 264 17.13 1.55 -14.21
N LEU A 265 15.85 1.66 -13.86
CA LEU A 265 15.37 2.69 -12.94
C LEU A 265 16.00 2.47 -11.56
N THR A 266 16.52 3.53 -10.96
CA THR A 266 17.36 3.46 -9.76
C THR A 266 16.60 3.77 -8.47
N SER A 267 15.33 4.16 -8.55
CA SER A 267 14.50 4.50 -7.37
C SER A 267 13.00 4.34 -7.65
N LEU A 268 12.21 4.12 -6.61
CA LEU A 268 10.75 4.05 -6.71
C LEU A 268 10.13 5.40 -7.09
N ASP A 269 10.78 6.52 -6.78
CA ASP A 269 10.33 7.86 -7.21
C ASP A 269 10.32 7.99 -8.74
N GLN A 270 11.32 7.42 -9.42
CA GLN A 270 11.35 7.37 -10.89
C GLN A 270 10.22 6.50 -11.45
N VAL A 271 9.94 5.36 -10.79
CA VAL A 271 8.83 4.46 -11.15
C VAL A 271 7.49 5.19 -11.00
N ASP A 272 7.26 5.83 -9.86
CA ASP A 272 6.03 6.58 -9.56
C ASP A 272 5.83 7.76 -10.52
N TYR A 273 6.92 8.47 -10.87
CA TYR A 273 6.89 9.54 -11.88
C TYR A 273 6.46 9.01 -13.25
N LEU A 274 7.10 7.95 -13.76
CA LEU A 274 6.79 7.40 -15.08
C LEU A 274 5.39 6.78 -15.13
N PHE A 275 4.99 6.09 -14.05
CA PHE A 275 3.64 5.55 -13.92
C PHE A 275 2.61 6.67 -13.98
N THR A 276 2.79 7.73 -13.20
CA THR A 276 1.85 8.86 -13.15
C THR A 276 1.78 9.58 -14.50
N ARG A 277 2.92 9.81 -15.17
CA ARG A 277 2.99 10.42 -16.50
C ARG A 277 2.25 9.60 -17.54
N MET A 278 2.54 8.30 -17.63
CA MET A 278 1.88 7.39 -18.56
C MET A 278 0.39 7.25 -18.26
N PHE A 279 0.01 7.13 -17.00
CA PHE A 279 -1.39 6.96 -16.62
C PHE A 279 -2.20 8.21 -16.94
N ALA A 280 -1.64 9.41 -16.73
CA ALA A 280 -2.27 10.67 -17.13
C ALA A 280 -2.50 10.72 -18.66
N PHE A 281 -1.51 10.28 -19.44
CA PHE A 281 -1.65 10.16 -20.90
C PHE A 281 -2.76 9.17 -21.29
N VAL A 282 -2.69 7.93 -20.78
CA VAL A 282 -3.69 6.88 -21.04
C VAL A 282 -5.10 7.35 -20.67
N ARG A 283 -5.27 8.02 -19.53
CA ARG A 283 -6.57 8.55 -19.09
C ARG A 283 -7.16 9.55 -20.08
N VAL A 284 -6.35 10.46 -20.62
CA VAL A 284 -6.79 11.40 -21.64
C VAL A 284 -7.23 10.67 -22.92
N ILE A 285 -6.49 9.63 -23.32
CA ILE A 285 -6.88 8.76 -24.45
C ILE A 285 -8.21 8.06 -24.19
N LEU A 286 -8.37 7.41 -23.03
CA LEU A 286 -9.58 6.67 -22.71
C LEU A 286 -10.81 7.59 -22.68
N ARG A 287 -10.70 8.78 -22.08
CA ARG A 287 -11.78 9.78 -22.06
C ARG A 287 -12.12 10.29 -23.45
N GLY A 288 -11.14 10.72 -24.24
CA GLY A 288 -11.37 11.22 -25.59
C GLY A 288 -11.95 10.15 -26.53
N THR A 289 -11.69 8.88 -26.24
CA THR A 289 -12.23 7.77 -27.03
C THR A 289 -13.53 7.17 -26.51
N GLY A 290 -14.02 7.59 -25.34
CA GLY A 290 -15.26 7.08 -24.74
C GLY A 290 -15.12 5.73 -24.02
N ARG A 291 -13.91 5.37 -23.58
CA ARG A 291 -13.54 4.06 -23.00
C ARG A 291 -13.43 4.05 -21.47
N GLY A 292 -14.00 5.06 -20.80
CA GLY A 292 -13.86 5.26 -19.35
C GLY A 292 -12.56 5.96 -18.95
N GLY A 293 -12.13 5.83 -17.68
CA GLY A 293 -10.89 6.43 -17.14
C GLY A 293 -11.04 7.75 -16.38
#